data_AF-A0A944THT1-F1
#
_entry.id   AF-A0A944THT1-F1
#
_cell.length_a   1.000
_cell.length_b   1.000
_cell.length_c   1.000
_cell.angle_alpha   90.00
_cell.angle_beta   90.00
_cell.angle_gamma   90.00
#
_symmetry.space_group_name_H-M   'P 1'
#
loop_
_entity.id
_entity.type
_entity.pdbx_description
1 polymer ?
#
loop_
_entity_poly.entity_id
_entity_poly.type
_entity_poly.pdbx_seq_one_letter_code
_entity_poly.pdbx_strand_id
1 'polypeptide(L)'
;MFRLSDHAGYGGAELRAISAIDMALWDIKGQAAGVPVYELLGGAVRKKIRVYATGAPYLGAGELAKELIDDGIIAMKMGPTIPVATPTEGQYLAFKDLDHVLQPFRDVRDAVGDGIKIANDGHGKWALPVAIQIAKEMEPLDIMWQEDLMPLLNPDALRQLQDATSTPVCISERLLTRWQLREFIENGSAQIVMPDLIWTGGISETHRIAVMASAHQVPVAPHDATGPVNIFACAHICMNSPNAMLMEHVRPYLYGWYGEFVDPLPPIEHGWLHAPQNPGIGTRLRPEVFDRPDVQLRVSDESVMIDGMNDEGWEGGPVFPGKMWKEMEGITDFRAQGTPISQRQISGERYEQ
;
A
#
# COMPACT_ATOMS: atom_id res chain seq x y z
N MET A 1 11.56 -4.80 13.27
CA MET A 1 11.59 -5.29 11.87
C MET A 1 11.83 -4.16 10.87
N PHE A 2 10.89 -3.26 10.60
CA PHE A 2 11.02 -2.20 9.58
C PHE A 2 12.21 -1.25 9.73
N ARG A 3 12.65 -0.94 10.96
CA ARG A 3 13.84 -0.11 11.18
C ARG A 3 15.15 -0.84 10.91
N LEU A 4 15.16 -2.16 10.88
CA LEU A 4 16.38 -2.95 10.63
C LEU A 4 16.79 -2.88 9.16
N SER A 5 15.84 -2.70 8.23
CA SER A 5 16.16 -2.50 6.81
C SER A 5 16.78 -1.13 6.52
N ASP A 6 16.57 -0.13 7.38
CA ASP A 6 17.13 1.22 7.20
C ASP A 6 18.67 1.19 7.09
N HIS A 7 19.32 0.31 7.87
CA HIS A 7 20.78 0.19 7.89
C HIS A 7 21.37 -0.42 6.60
N ALA A 8 20.63 -1.30 5.93
CA ALA A 8 21.09 -2.01 4.73
C ALA A 8 20.73 -1.29 3.41
N GLY A 9 20.02 -0.17 3.50
CA GLY A 9 19.47 0.57 2.36
C GLY A 9 17.98 0.30 2.15
N TYR A 10 17.25 1.33 1.71
CA TYR A 10 15.90 1.19 1.14
C TYR A 10 16.06 0.81 -0.35
N GLY A 11 15.24 -0.01 -0.99
CA GLY A 11 14.05 -0.73 -0.60
C GLY A 11 13.50 -1.45 -1.83
N GLY A 12 12.82 -2.57 -1.60
CA GLY A 12 12.20 -3.38 -2.65
C GLY A 12 12.00 -4.80 -2.14
N ALA A 13 13.02 -5.65 -2.30
CA ALA A 13 12.91 -7.06 -1.94
C ALA A 13 12.77 -7.27 -0.42
N GLU A 14 13.57 -6.54 0.36
CA GLU A 14 13.64 -6.63 1.82
C GLU A 14 12.30 -6.22 2.44
N LEU A 15 11.73 -5.10 1.98
CA LEU A 15 10.46 -4.63 2.53
C LEU A 15 9.28 -5.52 2.12
N ARG A 16 9.28 -6.07 0.90
CA ARG A 16 8.27 -7.07 0.50
C ARG A 16 8.36 -8.33 1.36
N ALA A 17 9.57 -8.81 1.64
CA ALA A 17 9.78 -9.95 2.54
C ALA A 17 9.30 -9.66 3.97
N ILE A 18 9.68 -8.49 4.50
CA ILE A 18 9.22 -8.01 5.81
C ILE A 18 7.69 -7.89 5.86
N SER A 19 7.06 -7.39 4.80
CA SER A 19 5.60 -7.24 4.70
C SER A 19 4.89 -8.59 4.78
N ALA A 20 5.38 -9.59 4.06
CA ALA A 20 4.86 -10.95 4.11
C ALA A 20 4.99 -11.57 5.51
N ILE A 21 6.14 -11.37 6.17
CA ILE A 21 6.36 -11.84 7.56
C ILE A 21 5.42 -11.11 8.52
N ASP A 22 5.26 -9.79 8.41
CA ASP A 22 4.36 -9.01 9.27
C ASP A 22 2.91 -9.52 9.16
N MET A 23 2.43 -9.77 7.94
CA MET A 23 1.10 -10.35 7.72
C MET A 23 0.95 -11.74 8.37
N ALA A 24 1.96 -12.60 8.26
CA ALA A 24 1.95 -13.91 8.91
C ALA A 24 1.94 -13.81 10.45
N LEU A 25 2.68 -12.85 11.02
CA LEU A 25 2.67 -12.60 12.46
C LEU A 25 1.30 -12.11 12.95
N TRP A 26 0.63 -11.26 12.18
CA TRP A 26 -0.75 -10.84 12.48
C TRP A 26 -1.75 -12.00 12.38
N ASP A 27 -1.60 -12.88 11.38
CA ASP A 27 -2.40 -14.09 11.28
C ASP A 27 -2.24 -14.98 12.51
N ILE A 28 -0.99 -15.28 12.92
CA ILE A 28 -0.69 -16.05 14.13
C ILE A 28 -1.32 -15.40 15.37
N LYS A 29 -1.17 -14.09 15.51
CA LYS A 29 -1.71 -13.36 16.66
C LYS A 29 -3.23 -13.42 16.72
N GLY A 30 -3.92 -13.24 15.59
CA GLY A 30 -5.38 -13.35 15.52
C GLY A 30 -5.88 -14.77 15.78
N GLN A 31 -5.18 -15.79 15.26
CA GLN A 31 -5.47 -17.19 15.57
C GLN A 31 -5.32 -17.50 17.05
N ALA A 32 -4.21 -17.09 17.67
CA ALA A 32 -3.95 -17.30 19.09
C ALA A 32 -4.98 -16.60 19.98
N ALA A 33 -5.46 -15.43 19.55
CA ALA A 33 -6.51 -14.69 20.25
C ALA A 33 -7.94 -15.16 19.92
N GLY A 34 -8.11 -16.06 18.94
CA GLY A 34 -9.42 -16.54 18.50
C GLY A 34 -10.29 -15.48 17.82
N VAL A 35 -9.69 -14.41 17.26
CA VAL A 35 -10.42 -13.29 16.65
C VAL A 35 -9.83 -12.88 15.29
N PRO A 36 -10.64 -12.27 14.40
CA PRO A 36 -10.13 -11.65 13.17
C PRO A 36 -9.11 -10.54 13.46
N VAL A 37 -8.15 -10.31 12.56
CA VAL A 37 -7.09 -9.30 12.76
C VAL A 37 -7.64 -7.89 13.04
N TYR A 38 -8.72 -7.46 12.39
CA TYR A 38 -9.29 -6.12 12.64
C TYR A 38 -9.74 -5.91 14.10
N GLU A 39 -10.12 -6.97 14.84
CA GLU A 39 -10.45 -6.85 16.26
C GLU A 39 -9.22 -6.47 17.07
N LEU A 40 -8.07 -7.04 16.73
CA LEU A 40 -6.79 -6.71 17.36
C LEU A 40 -6.28 -5.31 17.01
N LEU A 41 -6.74 -4.73 15.89
CA LEU A 41 -6.42 -3.36 15.47
C LEU A 41 -7.30 -2.30 16.15
N GLY A 42 -8.24 -2.70 17.01
CA GLY A 42 -9.16 -1.79 17.71
C GLY A 42 -10.63 -1.96 17.32
N GLY A 43 -10.98 -3.06 16.65
CA GLY A 43 -12.35 -3.38 16.27
C GLY A 43 -12.74 -2.88 14.89
N ALA A 44 -13.85 -3.41 14.39
CA ALA A 44 -14.46 -2.97 13.13
C ALA A 44 -15.33 -1.73 13.35
N VAL A 45 -15.13 -0.72 12.50
CA VAL A 45 -16.01 0.46 12.43
C VAL A 45 -17.11 0.31 11.37
N ARG A 46 -17.04 -0.77 10.57
CA ARG A 46 -18.03 -1.15 9.55
C ARG A 46 -18.05 -2.67 9.36
N LYS A 47 -19.17 -3.19 8.83
CA LYS A 47 -19.32 -4.64 8.55
C LYS A 47 -18.91 -5.05 7.13
N LYS A 48 -18.87 -4.08 6.23
CA LYS A 48 -18.53 -4.25 4.82
C LYS A 48 -18.09 -2.92 4.20
N ILE A 49 -17.34 -2.99 3.10
CA ILE A 49 -16.90 -1.84 2.31
C ILE A 49 -17.19 -2.09 0.83
N ARG A 50 -17.42 -1.03 0.06
CA ARG A 50 -17.60 -1.13 -1.40
C ARG A 50 -16.30 -1.53 -2.07
N VAL A 51 -16.40 -2.40 -3.08
CA VAL A 51 -15.27 -2.74 -3.96
C VAL A 51 -15.35 -1.97 -5.27
N TYR A 52 -14.20 -1.81 -5.93
CA TYR A 52 -14.10 -1.38 -7.32
C TYR A 52 -13.37 -2.43 -8.14
N ALA A 53 -13.68 -2.52 -9.44
CA ALA A 53 -13.11 -3.52 -10.33
C ALA A 53 -11.88 -2.98 -11.09
N THR A 54 -10.74 -3.66 -10.95
CA THR A 54 -9.52 -3.39 -11.72
C THR A 54 -9.39 -4.35 -12.90
N GLY A 55 -8.69 -3.93 -13.95
CA GLY A 55 -8.39 -4.73 -15.12
C GLY A 55 -9.45 -4.63 -16.22
N ALA A 56 -10.19 -3.52 -16.26
CA ALA A 56 -11.16 -3.29 -17.31
C ALA A 56 -10.48 -3.16 -18.69
N PRO A 57 -11.06 -3.77 -19.74
CA PRO A 57 -10.46 -3.80 -21.07
C PRO A 57 -10.58 -2.43 -21.75
N TYR A 58 -9.73 -2.19 -22.74
CA TYR A 58 -9.83 -0.96 -23.56
C TYR A 58 -10.99 -1.04 -24.56
N LEU A 59 -11.17 -2.21 -25.18
CA LEU A 59 -12.31 -2.48 -26.06
C LEU A 59 -13.44 -3.12 -25.25
N GLY A 60 -14.67 -2.65 -25.44
CA GLY A 60 -15.83 -3.17 -24.72
C GLY A 60 -15.97 -2.66 -23.29
N ALA A 61 -15.26 -1.57 -22.93
CA ALA A 61 -15.33 -0.97 -21.58
C ALA A 61 -16.78 -0.64 -21.16
N GLY A 62 -17.60 -0.11 -22.08
CA GLY A 62 -19.01 0.19 -21.82
C GLY A 62 -19.88 -1.04 -21.56
N GLU A 63 -19.61 -2.18 -22.20
CA GLU A 63 -20.32 -3.43 -21.91
C GLU A 63 -19.91 -4.00 -20.56
N LEU A 64 -18.60 -4.00 -20.25
CA LEU A 64 -18.15 -4.38 -18.91
C LEU A 64 -18.77 -3.47 -17.83
N ALA A 65 -18.90 -2.16 -18.08
CA ALA A 65 -19.53 -1.25 -17.13
C ALA A 65 -20.97 -1.66 -16.79
N LYS A 66 -21.76 -2.10 -17.78
CA LYS A 66 -23.11 -2.64 -17.55
C LYS A 66 -23.07 -3.90 -16.68
N GLU A 67 -22.19 -4.85 -17.02
CA GLU A 67 -22.03 -6.09 -16.24
C GLU A 67 -21.61 -5.81 -14.78
N LEU A 68 -20.71 -4.84 -14.57
CA LEU A 68 -20.28 -4.45 -13.23
C LEU A 68 -21.42 -3.83 -12.42
N ILE A 69 -22.26 -3.00 -13.04
CA ILE A 69 -23.44 -2.42 -12.39
C ILE A 69 -24.43 -3.53 -12.01
N ASP A 70 -24.67 -4.50 -12.90
CA ASP A 70 -25.55 -5.66 -12.63
C ASP A 70 -25.02 -6.50 -11.45
N ASP A 71 -23.70 -6.62 -11.31
CA ASP A 71 -23.02 -7.25 -10.17
C ASP A 71 -22.99 -6.36 -8.90
N GLY A 72 -23.55 -5.16 -8.94
CA GLY A 72 -23.61 -4.21 -7.82
C GLY A 72 -22.30 -3.45 -7.55
N ILE A 73 -21.32 -3.54 -8.46
CA ILE A 73 -20.05 -2.81 -8.41
C ILE A 73 -20.26 -1.39 -8.94
N ILE A 74 -19.75 -0.41 -8.18
CA ILE A 74 -20.04 1.02 -8.41
C ILE A 74 -18.86 1.80 -9.00
N ALA A 75 -17.71 1.15 -9.18
CA ALA A 75 -16.50 1.77 -9.69
C ALA A 75 -15.63 0.78 -10.46
N MET A 76 -14.92 1.27 -11.46
CA MET A 76 -13.96 0.52 -12.27
C MET A 76 -12.67 1.32 -12.49
N LYS A 77 -11.54 0.62 -12.72
CA LYS A 77 -10.23 1.23 -13.02
C LYS A 77 -9.69 0.69 -14.34
N MET A 78 -9.19 1.60 -15.18
CA MET A 78 -8.57 1.31 -16.47
C MET A 78 -7.25 2.05 -16.61
N GLY A 79 -6.34 1.52 -17.43
CA GLY A 79 -5.05 2.17 -17.72
C GLY A 79 -4.75 2.31 -19.22
N PRO A 80 -5.66 2.86 -20.05
CA PRO A 80 -5.43 2.94 -21.50
C PRO A 80 -4.27 3.88 -21.86
N THR A 81 -3.83 4.74 -20.94
CA THR A 81 -2.67 5.63 -21.14
C THR A 81 -1.32 4.89 -21.06
N ILE A 82 -1.26 3.74 -20.40
CA ILE A 82 0.01 3.03 -20.14
C ILE A 82 0.72 2.59 -21.43
N PRO A 83 0.05 1.93 -22.40
CA PRO A 83 0.74 1.42 -23.59
C PRO A 83 1.30 2.54 -24.47
N VAL A 84 0.58 3.66 -24.58
CA VAL A 84 0.99 4.78 -25.44
C VAL A 84 2.09 5.63 -24.83
N ALA A 85 2.37 5.51 -23.53
CA ALA A 85 3.52 6.14 -22.88
C ALA A 85 4.85 5.48 -23.27
N THR A 86 4.83 4.19 -23.59
CA THR A 86 6.06 3.39 -23.76
C THR A 86 6.98 3.90 -24.87
N PRO A 87 6.50 4.22 -26.10
CA PRO A 87 7.37 4.64 -27.19
C PRO A 87 8.12 5.95 -26.94
N THR A 88 7.60 6.82 -26.08
CA THR A 88 8.18 8.14 -25.78
C THR A 88 8.73 8.23 -24.36
N GLU A 89 8.72 7.12 -23.61
CA GLU A 89 9.02 7.09 -22.17
C GLU A 89 8.25 8.19 -21.40
N GLY A 90 7.00 8.40 -21.80
CA GLY A 90 6.09 9.38 -21.26
C GLY A 90 6.48 10.85 -21.44
N GLN A 91 7.47 11.15 -22.28
CA GLN A 91 7.95 12.52 -22.53
C GLN A 91 7.07 13.30 -23.51
N TYR A 92 6.27 12.60 -24.31
CA TYR A 92 5.42 13.21 -25.35
C TYR A 92 4.18 12.35 -25.61
N LEU A 93 3.05 13.01 -25.85
CA LEU A 93 1.79 12.39 -26.26
C LEU A 93 1.28 13.06 -27.54
N ALA A 94 1.13 12.29 -28.62
CA ALA A 94 0.57 12.81 -29.85
C ALA A 94 -0.95 13.00 -29.71
N PHE A 95 -1.52 14.02 -30.38
CA PHE A 95 -2.96 14.29 -30.34
C PHE A 95 -3.84 13.09 -30.72
N LYS A 96 -3.43 12.32 -31.75
CA LYS A 96 -4.15 11.11 -32.17
C LYS A 96 -4.17 10.02 -31.10
N ASP A 97 -3.11 9.93 -30.30
CA ASP A 97 -2.98 8.90 -29.27
C ASP A 97 -3.79 9.32 -28.03
N LEU A 98 -3.82 10.62 -27.72
CA LEU A 98 -4.69 11.17 -26.68
C LEU A 98 -6.17 10.83 -26.94
N ASP A 99 -6.68 11.09 -28.15
CA ASP A 99 -8.07 10.79 -28.47
C ASP A 99 -8.38 9.28 -28.35
N HIS A 100 -7.43 8.44 -28.78
CA HIS A 100 -7.55 6.99 -28.67
C HIS A 100 -7.62 6.51 -27.21
N VAL A 101 -6.82 7.07 -26.31
CA VAL A 101 -6.83 6.65 -24.89
C VAL A 101 -7.99 7.21 -24.08
N LEU A 102 -8.61 8.29 -24.56
CA LEU A 102 -9.85 8.82 -23.97
C LEU A 102 -11.08 8.01 -24.39
N GLN A 103 -11.03 7.33 -25.55
CA GLN A 103 -12.18 6.62 -26.10
C GLN A 103 -12.80 5.58 -25.16
N PRO A 104 -12.05 4.71 -24.45
CA PRO A 104 -12.65 3.75 -23.52
C PRO A 104 -13.45 4.41 -22.39
N PHE A 105 -13.03 5.58 -21.91
CA PHE A 105 -13.76 6.35 -20.91
C PHE A 105 -15.06 6.94 -21.48
N ARG A 106 -15.00 7.44 -22.72
CA ARG A 106 -16.19 7.93 -23.45
C ARG A 106 -17.18 6.80 -23.69
N ASP A 107 -16.71 5.62 -24.09
CA ASP A 107 -17.54 4.44 -24.31
C ASP A 107 -18.31 4.04 -23.03
N VAL A 108 -17.68 4.13 -21.86
CA VAL A 108 -18.37 3.91 -20.57
C VAL A 108 -19.43 5.00 -20.34
N ARG A 109 -19.10 6.27 -20.55
CA ARG A 109 -20.06 7.39 -20.38
C ARG A 109 -21.24 7.28 -21.33
N ASP A 110 -21.01 6.91 -22.59
CA ASP A 110 -22.07 6.70 -23.58
C ASP A 110 -22.96 5.50 -23.21
N ALA A 111 -22.37 4.44 -22.65
CA ALA A 111 -23.08 3.23 -22.28
C ALA A 111 -23.93 3.35 -21.00
N VAL A 112 -23.41 4.02 -19.96
CA VAL A 112 -24.02 4.01 -18.62
C VAL A 112 -24.08 5.38 -17.94
N GLY A 113 -23.61 6.45 -18.59
CA GLY A 113 -23.56 7.80 -18.00
C GLY A 113 -22.78 7.82 -16.67
N ASP A 114 -23.44 8.33 -15.63
CA ASP A 114 -22.92 8.40 -14.27
C ASP A 114 -23.18 7.12 -13.44
N GLY A 115 -23.65 6.04 -14.08
CA GLY A 115 -24.00 4.78 -13.41
C GLY A 115 -22.82 4.10 -12.73
N ILE A 116 -21.59 4.40 -13.14
CA ILE A 116 -20.36 3.88 -12.53
C ILE A 116 -19.27 4.96 -12.46
N LYS A 117 -18.47 4.95 -11.38
CA LYS A 117 -17.26 5.76 -11.26
C LYS A 117 -16.10 5.11 -12.01
N ILE A 118 -15.21 5.92 -12.58
CA ILE A 118 -14.09 5.43 -13.39
C ILE A 118 -12.79 6.05 -12.89
N ALA A 119 -11.79 5.23 -12.58
CA ALA A 119 -10.43 5.66 -12.29
C ALA A 119 -9.51 5.45 -13.50
N ASN A 120 -8.53 6.34 -13.64
CA ASN A 120 -7.43 6.17 -14.59
C ASN A 120 -6.13 5.84 -13.85
N ASP A 121 -5.41 4.85 -14.35
CA ASP A 121 -4.09 4.43 -13.84
C ASP A 121 -3.02 4.66 -14.91
N GLY A 122 -1.97 5.42 -14.53
CA GLY A 122 -0.84 5.74 -15.40
C GLY A 122 0.46 5.00 -15.11
N HIS A 123 0.54 4.11 -14.10
CA HIS A 123 1.72 3.31 -13.74
C HIS A 123 3.05 4.08 -13.63
N GLY A 124 2.97 5.33 -13.22
CA GLY A 124 4.06 6.28 -13.10
C GLY A 124 4.77 6.58 -14.40
N LYS A 125 4.08 6.53 -15.55
CA LYS A 125 4.74 6.60 -16.86
C LYS A 125 4.94 8.00 -17.40
N TRP A 126 4.11 8.97 -17.05
CA TRP A 126 4.09 10.26 -17.73
C TRP A 126 4.97 11.32 -17.08
N ALA A 127 5.68 12.11 -17.89
CA ALA A 127 6.33 13.32 -17.42
C ALA A 127 5.28 14.38 -17.03
N LEU A 128 5.62 15.27 -16.09
CA LEU A 128 4.70 16.25 -15.53
C LEU A 128 3.88 17.05 -16.57
N PRO A 129 4.46 17.62 -17.65
CA PRO A 129 3.67 18.39 -18.62
C PRO A 129 2.59 17.54 -19.31
N VAL A 130 2.91 16.27 -19.61
CA VAL A 130 1.98 15.35 -20.29
C VAL A 130 0.94 14.82 -19.30
N ALA A 131 1.34 14.54 -18.06
CA ALA A 131 0.40 14.16 -17.00
C ALA A 131 -0.65 15.26 -16.76
N ILE A 132 -0.24 16.53 -16.72
CA ILE A 132 -1.17 17.67 -16.61
C ILE A 132 -2.13 17.72 -17.80
N GLN A 133 -1.62 17.52 -19.02
CA GLN A 133 -2.45 17.48 -20.22
C GLN A 133 -3.51 16.36 -20.12
N ILE A 134 -3.09 15.13 -19.81
CA ILE A 134 -3.99 13.98 -19.68
C ILE A 134 -5.06 14.24 -18.61
N ALA A 135 -4.64 14.70 -17.42
CA ALA A 135 -5.56 14.94 -16.32
C ALA A 135 -6.66 15.97 -16.68
N LYS A 136 -6.29 17.08 -17.34
CA LYS A 136 -7.23 18.12 -17.79
C LYS A 136 -8.20 17.62 -18.85
N GLU A 137 -7.71 16.88 -19.84
CA GLU A 137 -8.53 16.35 -20.93
C GLU A 137 -9.52 15.28 -20.45
N MET A 138 -9.24 14.67 -19.29
CA MET A 138 -10.12 13.71 -18.64
C MET A 138 -11.17 14.36 -17.71
N GLU A 139 -11.06 15.64 -17.34
CA GLU A 139 -12.01 16.31 -16.42
C GLU A 139 -13.47 16.25 -16.90
N PRO A 140 -13.79 16.46 -18.21
CA PRO A 140 -15.16 16.35 -18.68
C PRO A 140 -15.77 14.94 -18.56
N LEU A 141 -14.96 13.93 -18.28
CA LEU A 141 -15.37 12.53 -18.16
C LEU A 141 -15.64 12.11 -16.70
N ASP A 142 -15.62 13.03 -15.74
CA ASP A 142 -15.88 12.77 -14.30
C ASP A 142 -15.05 11.58 -13.78
N ILE A 143 -13.73 11.67 -13.95
CA ILE A 143 -12.81 10.64 -13.44
C ILE A 143 -12.75 10.71 -11.91
N MET A 144 -12.86 9.55 -11.27
CA MET A 144 -12.84 9.38 -9.82
C MET A 144 -11.49 9.71 -9.21
N TRP A 145 -10.40 9.25 -9.85
CA TRP A 145 -9.03 9.63 -9.51
C TRP A 145 -8.05 9.42 -10.68
N GLN A 146 -6.94 10.16 -10.64
CA GLN A 146 -5.73 9.92 -11.42
C GLN A 146 -4.72 9.18 -10.55
N GLU A 147 -4.55 7.88 -10.78
CA GLU A 147 -3.63 7.03 -10.03
C GLU A 147 -2.27 6.99 -10.69
N ASP A 148 -1.24 7.28 -9.90
CA ASP A 148 0.16 7.14 -10.32
C ASP A 148 0.40 7.66 -11.74
N LEU A 149 -0.16 8.82 -12.12
CA LEU A 149 -0.06 9.27 -13.51
C LEU A 149 1.40 9.54 -13.93
N MET A 150 2.24 9.89 -12.96
CA MET A 150 3.66 10.21 -13.13
C MET A 150 4.56 9.50 -12.08
N PRO A 151 5.89 9.42 -12.30
CA PRO A 151 6.80 8.85 -11.32
C PRO A 151 6.75 9.56 -9.96
N LEU A 152 6.93 8.79 -8.87
CA LEU A 152 6.88 9.26 -7.48
C LEU A 152 8.25 9.76 -6.99
N LEU A 153 8.98 10.44 -7.88
CA LEU A 153 10.37 10.82 -7.64
C LEU A 153 10.51 12.23 -7.07
N ASN A 154 9.49 13.07 -7.26
CA ASN A 154 9.51 14.47 -6.86
C ASN A 154 8.13 14.86 -6.29
N PRO A 155 8.01 14.96 -4.94
CA PRO A 155 6.77 15.37 -4.29
C PRO A 155 6.24 16.74 -4.77
N ASP A 156 7.12 17.71 -5.04
CA ASP A 156 6.73 19.05 -5.50
C ASP A 156 6.14 19.00 -6.92
N ALA A 157 6.66 18.13 -7.79
CA ALA A 157 6.12 17.93 -9.13
C ALA A 157 4.73 17.26 -9.08
N LEU A 158 4.53 16.30 -8.18
CA LEU A 158 3.21 15.70 -7.96
C LEU A 158 2.22 16.70 -7.36
N ARG A 159 2.69 17.61 -6.50
CA ARG A 159 1.86 18.74 -6.03
C ARG A 159 1.45 19.64 -7.19
N GLN A 160 2.35 19.95 -8.12
CA GLN A 160 2.01 20.70 -9.34
C GLN A 160 0.96 19.98 -10.20
N LEU A 161 1.02 18.64 -10.30
CA LEU A 161 -0.02 17.88 -10.99
C LEU A 161 -1.37 18.05 -10.30
N GLN A 162 -1.43 17.85 -8.97
CA GLN A 162 -2.67 18.00 -8.21
C GLN A 162 -3.22 19.43 -8.30
N ASP A 163 -2.39 20.48 -8.22
CA ASP A 163 -2.86 21.86 -8.32
C ASP A 163 -3.37 22.21 -9.75
N ALA A 164 -2.99 21.44 -10.76
CA ALA A 164 -3.34 21.68 -12.16
C ALA A 164 -4.64 20.99 -12.61
N THR A 165 -5.24 20.13 -11.79
CA THR A 165 -6.51 19.45 -12.10
C THR A 165 -7.46 19.45 -10.91
N SER A 166 -8.75 19.44 -11.21
CA SER A 166 -9.83 19.19 -10.24
C SER A 166 -10.00 17.70 -9.89
N THR A 167 -9.42 16.79 -10.68
CA THR A 167 -9.49 15.35 -10.42
C THR A 167 -8.55 14.99 -9.26
N PRO A 168 -8.98 14.21 -8.26
CA PRO A 168 -8.11 13.76 -7.18
C PRO A 168 -6.94 12.91 -7.69
N VAL A 169 -5.72 13.19 -7.23
CA VAL A 169 -4.53 12.37 -7.47
C VAL A 169 -4.43 11.30 -6.37
N CYS A 170 -4.33 10.03 -6.79
CA CYS A 170 -4.21 8.86 -5.92
C CYS A 170 -2.76 8.34 -5.92
N ILE A 171 -2.15 8.25 -4.73
CA ILE A 171 -0.73 7.93 -4.51
C ILE A 171 -0.57 7.06 -3.26
N SER A 172 0.09 5.91 -3.26
CA SER A 172 0.52 5.07 -4.36
C SER A 172 0.85 3.71 -3.77
N GLU A 173 0.56 2.66 -4.53
CA GLU A 173 0.95 1.27 -4.22
C GLU A 173 2.47 1.10 -4.10
N ARG A 174 3.25 1.91 -4.83
CA ARG A 174 4.72 1.74 -4.97
C ARG A 174 5.52 2.37 -3.84
N LEU A 175 4.89 3.17 -2.98
CA LEU A 175 5.57 3.79 -1.86
C LEU A 175 5.74 2.82 -0.70
N LEU A 176 6.92 2.89 -0.11
CA LEU A 176 7.40 2.01 0.92
C LEU A 176 7.31 2.70 2.27
N THR A 177 6.59 2.11 3.22
CA THR A 177 6.40 2.57 4.60
C THR A 177 5.74 3.95 4.75
N ARG A 178 5.34 4.30 5.98
CA ARG A 178 4.75 5.61 6.24
C ARG A 178 5.67 6.80 5.95
N TRP A 179 6.99 6.61 5.97
CA TRP A 179 7.93 7.72 5.80
C TRP A 179 7.89 8.29 4.38
N GLN A 180 7.78 7.45 3.36
CA GLN A 180 7.63 7.92 1.99
C GLN A 180 6.23 8.50 1.76
N LEU A 181 5.17 7.81 2.20
CA LEU A 181 3.81 8.32 2.02
C LEU A 181 3.58 9.65 2.75
N ARG A 182 4.21 9.87 3.91
CA ARG A 182 4.11 11.12 4.66
C ARG A 182 4.44 12.34 3.80
N GLU A 183 5.46 12.27 2.95
CA GLU A 183 5.88 13.42 2.13
C GLU A 183 4.76 13.88 1.17
N PHE A 184 4.06 12.92 0.55
CA PHE A 184 2.97 13.20 -0.39
C PHE A 184 1.65 13.57 0.30
N ILE A 185 1.42 13.05 1.52
CA ILE A 185 0.27 13.44 2.35
C ILE A 185 0.46 14.87 2.89
N GLU A 186 1.61 15.16 3.50
CA GLU A 186 1.89 16.46 4.12
C GLU A 186 1.94 17.60 3.10
N ASN A 187 2.49 17.34 1.90
CA ASN A 187 2.54 18.36 0.85
C ASN A 187 1.21 18.51 0.09
N GLY A 188 0.21 17.65 0.33
CA GLY A 188 -1.12 17.69 -0.29
C GLY A 188 -1.20 17.19 -1.73
N SER A 189 -0.15 16.54 -2.25
CA SER A 189 -0.19 15.94 -3.60
C SER A 189 -1.01 14.65 -3.64
N ALA A 190 -1.06 13.89 -2.55
CA ALA A 190 -1.94 12.73 -2.42
C ALA A 190 -3.32 13.17 -1.87
N GLN A 191 -4.34 13.18 -2.71
CA GLN A 191 -5.73 13.38 -2.28
C GLN A 191 -6.40 12.06 -1.88
N ILE A 192 -5.84 10.94 -2.30
CA ILE A 192 -6.19 9.58 -1.87
C ILE A 192 -4.87 8.83 -1.69
N VAL A 193 -4.76 8.04 -0.61
CA VAL A 193 -3.60 7.16 -0.43
C VAL A 193 -3.89 5.69 -0.70
N MET A 194 -2.99 5.03 -1.40
CA MET A 194 -3.18 3.65 -1.86
C MET A 194 -2.01 2.74 -1.45
N PRO A 195 -1.87 2.37 -0.18
CA PRO A 195 -0.81 1.44 0.22
C PRO A 195 -1.12 0.01 -0.28
N ASP A 196 -0.10 -0.71 -0.74
CA ASP A 196 -0.16 -2.16 -0.94
C ASP A 196 0.43 -2.86 0.29
N LEU A 197 -0.31 -3.77 0.93
CA LEU A 197 0.14 -4.37 2.19
C LEU A 197 1.32 -5.33 1.99
N ILE A 198 1.45 -6.00 0.85
CA ILE A 198 2.59 -6.87 0.56
C ILE A 198 3.84 -6.09 0.13
N TRP A 199 3.73 -4.78 -0.15
CA TRP A 199 4.87 -3.94 -0.54
C TRP A 199 5.26 -2.86 0.49
N THR A 200 4.28 -2.24 1.14
CA THR A 200 4.43 -1.02 1.95
C THR A 200 4.81 -1.29 3.41
N GLY A 201 4.87 -2.55 3.85
CA GLY A 201 5.27 -2.94 5.21
C GLY A 201 4.21 -3.71 6.00
N GLY A 202 3.36 -4.49 5.34
CA GLY A 202 2.36 -5.32 6.01
C GLY A 202 1.23 -4.55 6.66
N ILE A 203 0.48 -5.24 7.52
CA ILE A 203 -0.67 -4.70 8.25
C ILE A 203 -0.21 -3.63 9.25
N SER A 204 0.95 -3.85 9.89
CA SER A 204 1.50 -2.93 10.88
C SER A 204 1.76 -1.53 10.31
N GLU A 205 2.46 -1.42 9.18
CA GLU A 205 2.75 -0.11 8.58
C GLU A 205 1.52 0.48 7.92
N THR A 206 0.72 -0.32 7.22
CA THR A 206 -0.50 0.18 6.56
C THR A 206 -1.51 0.73 7.57
N HIS A 207 -1.69 0.11 8.74
CA HIS A 207 -2.54 0.67 9.79
C HIS A 207 -2.05 2.05 10.24
N ARG A 208 -0.74 2.24 10.42
CA ARG A 208 -0.15 3.54 10.79
C ARG A 208 -0.29 4.58 9.68
N ILE A 209 -0.17 4.17 8.42
CA ILE A 209 -0.44 5.03 7.26
C ILE A 209 -1.89 5.49 7.27
N ALA A 210 -2.84 4.57 7.49
CA ALA A 210 -4.25 4.92 7.51
C ALA A 210 -4.59 5.92 8.63
N VAL A 211 -4.04 5.72 9.83
CA VAL A 211 -4.16 6.67 10.95
C VAL A 211 -3.54 8.02 10.60
N MET A 212 -2.34 8.05 10.03
CA MET A 212 -1.66 9.28 9.62
C MET A 212 -2.48 10.04 8.55
N ALA A 213 -2.91 9.36 7.49
CA ALA A 213 -3.74 9.96 6.43
C ALA A 213 -5.05 10.53 6.99
N SER A 214 -5.65 9.87 7.99
CA SER A 214 -6.90 10.34 8.62
C SER A 214 -6.74 11.71 9.29
N ALA A 215 -5.57 11.99 9.89
CA ALA A 215 -5.28 13.28 10.50
C ALA A 215 -5.18 14.42 9.47
N HIS A 216 -4.95 14.08 8.20
CA HIS A 216 -4.90 15.01 7.08
C HIS A 216 -6.20 15.04 6.26
N GLN A 217 -7.28 14.38 6.74
CA GLN A 217 -8.53 14.22 6.00
C GLN A 217 -8.37 13.52 4.65
N VAL A 218 -7.33 12.69 4.51
CA VAL A 218 -7.04 11.94 3.29
C VAL A 218 -7.61 10.51 3.41
N PRO A 219 -8.48 10.08 2.47
CA PRO A 219 -8.97 8.71 2.41
C PRO A 219 -7.89 7.71 2.02
N VAL A 220 -8.09 6.46 2.43
CA VAL A 220 -7.23 5.33 2.08
C VAL A 220 -8.01 4.34 1.21
N ALA A 221 -7.44 3.93 0.09
CA ALA A 221 -7.96 2.86 -0.77
C ALA A 221 -6.85 1.81 -0.97
N PRO A 222 -6.78 0.74 -0.14
CA PRO A 222 -5.70 -0.24 -0.25
C PRO A 222 -5.65 -0.90 -1.63
N HIS A 223 -4.44 -1.12 -2.13
CA HIS A 223 -4.19 -1.76 -3.43
C HIS A 223 -4.34 -3.28 -3.36
N ASP A 224 -4.97 -3.85 -4.38
CA ASP A 224 -4.94 -5.28 -4.69
C ASP A 224 -5.06 -5.50 -6.19
N ALA A 225 -4.08 -6.16 -6.78
CA ALA A 225 -4.19 -6.84 -8.07
C ALA A 225 -3.17 -8.00 -8.07
N THR A 226 -3.03 -8.64 -6.91
CA THR A 226 -1.89 -9.47 -6.58
C THR A 226 -2.33 -10.89 -6.20
N GLY A 227 -2.17 -11.28 -4.93
CA GLY A 227 -2.45 -12.62 -4.44
C GLY A 227 -3.63 -12.66 -3.47
N PRO A 228 -4.29 -13.82 -3.33
CA PRO A 228 -5.53 -13.95 -2.57
C PRO A 228 -5.38 -13.65 -1.07
N VAL A 229 -4.18 -13.71 -0.50
CA VAL A 229 -3.96 -13.36 0.92
C VAL A 229 -3.92 -11.85 1.13
N ASN A 230 -3.47 -11.07 0.14
CA ASN A 230 -3.35 -9.62 0.24
C ASN A 230 -4.73 -8.97 0.43
N ILE A 231 -5.73 -9.32 -0.38
CA ILE A 231 -7.08 -8.76 -0.26
C ILE A 231 -7.74 -9.03 1.12
N PHE A 232 -7.45 -10.16 1.76
CA PHE A 232 -7.88 -10.39 3.16
C PHE A 232 -7.19 -9.45 4.13
N ALA A 233 -5.88 -9.23 3.97
CA ALA A 233 -5.13 -8.27 4.78
C ALA A 233 -5.69 -6.85 4.60
N CYS A 234 -5.97 -6.45 3.36
CA CYS A 234 -6.60 -5.18 3.04
C CYS A 234 -7.99 -5.07 3.67
N ALA A 235 -8.76 -6.16 3.69
CA ALA A 235 -10.08 -6.21 4.32
C ALA A 235 -9.99 -5.81 5.81
N HIS A 236 -9.00 -6.29 6.55
CA HIS A 236 -8.83 -5.96 7.97
C HIS A 236 -8.56 -4.46 8.20
N ILE A 237 -7.71 -3.85 7.36
CA ILE A 237 -7.51 -2.39 7.36
C ILE A 237 -8.83 -1.68 7.02
N CYS A 238 -9.50 -2.12 5.97
CA CYS A 238 -10.77 -1.55 5.53
C CYS A 238 -11.89 -1.67 6.57
N MET A 239 -11.90 -2.70 7.43
CA MET A 239 -12.90 -2.80 8.50
C MET A 239 -12.55 -1.92 9.69
N ASN A 240 -11.26 -1.71 9.98
CA ASN A 240 -10.79 -0.97 11.13
C ASN A 240 -10.70 0.55 10.89
N SER A 241 -10.29 1.00 9.71
CA SER A 241 -9.94 2.41 9.48
C SER A 241 -11.15 3.27 9.05
N PRO A 242 -11.54 4.32 9.80
CA PRO A 242 -12.69 5.17 9.45
C PRO A 242 -12.58 5.86 8.08
N ASN A 243 -11.36 6.18 7.64
CA ASN A 243 -11.09 6.82 6.35
C ASN A 243 -10.84 5.82 5.19
N ALA A 244 -11.10 4.52 5.38
CA ALA A 244 -11.09 3.58 4.27
C ALA A 244 -12.24 3.90 3.28
N MET A 245 -11.89 4.12 2.01
CA MET A 245 -12.80 4.64 0.97
C MET A 245 -13.42 3.52 0.14
N LEU A 246 -12.59 2.77 -0.58
CA LEU A 246 -12.97 1.66 -1.44
C LEU A 246 -11.89 0.58 -1.35
N MET A 247 -12.26 -0.66 -1.65
CA MET A 247 -11.30 -1.76 -1.78
C MET A 247 -11.15 -2.19 -3.23
N GLU A 248 -9.92 -2.30 -3.70
CA GLU A 248 -9.63 -2.86 -5.01
C GLU A 248 -9.93 -4.36 -5.08
N HIS A 249 -10.40 -4.79 -6.25
CA HIS A 249 -10.70 -6.18 -6.51
C HIS A 249 -10.58 -6.49 -8.01
N VAL A 250 -10.03 -7.65 -8.34
CA VAL A 250 -9.96 -8.18 -9.70
C VAL A 250 -10.94 -9.35 -9.87
N ARG A 251 -12.07 -9.14 -10.56
CA ARG A 251 -13.13 -10.16 -10.79
C ARG A 251 -12.58 -11.48 -11.35
N PRO A 252 -11.76 -11.47 -12.42
CA PRO A 252 -11.22 -12.72 -12.98
C PRO A 252 -10.30 -13.49 -12.02
N TYR A 253 -9.71 -12.83 -11.01
CA TYR A 253 -8.84 -13.52 -10.06
C TYR A 253 -9.66 -14.25 -9.01
N LEU A 254 -10.65 -13.56 -8.42
CA LEU A 254 -11.56 -14.13 -7.42
C LEU A 254 -12.34 -15.33 -7.97
N TYR A 255 -12.95 -15.17 -9.15
CA TYR A 255 -13.77 -16.21 -9.79
C TYR A 255 -12.93 -17.16 -10.66
N GLY A 256 -11.63 -16.95 -10.70
CA GLY A 256 -10.68 -17.81 -11.40
C GLY A 256 -9.70 -18.43 -10.41
N TRP A 257 -8.43 -18.05 -10.55
CA TRP A 257 -7.32 -18.79 -9.97
C TRP A 257 -7.18 -18.67 -8.46
N TYR A 258 -7.78 -17.68 -7.77
CA TYR A 258 -7.70 -17.56 -6.30
C TYR A 258 -8.17 -18.84 -5.60
N GLY A 259 -9.20 -19.50 -6.16
CA GLY A 259 -9.77 -20.73 -5.61
C GLY A 259 -8.81 -21.93 -5.63
N GLU A 260 -7.75 -21.89 -6.43
CA GLU A 260 -6.71 -22.93 -6.44
C GLU A 260 -5.74 -22.81 -5.26
N PHE A 261 -5.64 -21.62 -4.65
CA PHE A 261 -4.62 -21.34 -3.64
C PHE A 261 -5.16 -21.21 -2.23
N VAL A 262 -6.37 -20.67 -2.04
CA VAL A 262 -6.88 -20.39 -0.69
C VAL A 262 -8.29 -20.90 -0.44
N ASP A 263 -8.58 -21.15 0.83
CA ASP A 263 -9.92 -21.47 1.33
C ASP A 263 -10.10 -20.94 2.77
N PRO A 264 -11.17 -20.17 3.08
CA PRO A 264 -12.18 -19.62 2.17
C PRO A 264 -11.64 -18.54 1.22
N LEU A 265 -12.38 -18.29 0.14
CA LEU A 265 -12.18 -17.16 -0.76
C LEU A 265 -12.52 -15.81 -0.08
N PRO A 266 -11.97 -14.68 -0.59
CA PRO A 266 -12.36 -13.35 -0.14
C PRO A 266 -13.89 -13.17 -0.15
N PRO A 267 -14.50 -12.67 0.95
CA PRO A 267 -15.96 -12.63 1.08
C PRO A 267 -16.55 -11.42 0.34
N ILE A 268 -16.46 -11.45 -0.98
CA ILE A 268 -16.99 -10.41 -1.89
C ILE A 268 -18.30 -10.88 -2.48
N GLU A 269 -19.34 -10.08 -2.30
CA GLU A 269 -20.69 -10.36 -2.81
C GLU A 269 -21.38 -9.05 -3.19
N HIS A 270 -22.01 -9.00 -4.37
CA HIS A 270 -22.80 -7.86 -4.85
C HIS A 270 -22.12 -6.48 -4.69
N GLY A 271 -20.85 -6.38 -5.06
CA GLY A 271 -20.06 -5.14 -4.97
C GLY A 271 -19.66 -4.73 -3.55
N TRP A 272 -19.72 -5.64 -2.58
CA TRP A 272 -19.28 -5.44 -1.20
C TRP A 272 -18.25 -6.48 -0.78
N LEU A 273 -17.15 -6.02 -0.17
CA LEU A 273 -16.25 -6.87 0.61
C LEU A 273 -16.74 -6.89 2.06
N HIS A 274 -17.12 -8.06 2.56
CA HIS A 274 -17.56 -8.27 3.92
C HIS A 274 -16.38 -8.45 4.88
N ALA A 275 -16.57 -8.12 6.16
CA ALA A 275 -15.57 -8.37 7.19
C ALA A 275 -15.24 -9.88 7.27
N PRO A 276 -13.96 -10.29 7.19
CA PRO A 276 -13.59 -11.69 7.41
C PRO A 276 -13.97 -12.16 8.82
N GLN A 277 -14.65 -13.31 8.95
CA GLN A 277 -15.15 -13.78 10.25
C GLN A 277 -14.22 -14.77 10.95
N ASN A 278 -13.33 -15.43 10.21
CA ASN A 278 -12.45 -16.44 10.78
C ASN A 278 -11.27 -15.79 11.54
N PRO A 279 -10.74 -16.44 12.60
CA PRO A 279 -9.57 -15.95 13.33
C PRO A 279 -8.33 -15.75 12.46
N GLY A 280 -7.54 -14.74 12.81
CA GLY A 280 -6.35 -14.36 12.03
C GLY A 280 -6.72 -13.60 10.76
N ILE A 281 -5.99 -13.88 9.68
CA ILE A 281 -6.15 -13.21 8.39
C ILE A 281 -7.49 -13.56 7.73
N GLY A 282 -8.09 -14.69 8.09
CA GLY A 282 -9.42 -15.09 7.63
C GLY A 282 -9.43 -16.16 6.53
N THR A 283 -8.26 -16.55 6.02
CA THR A 283 -8.08 -17.59 5.00
C THR A 283 -6.85 -18.45 5.25
N ARG A 284 -6.72 -19.58 4.55
CA ARG A 284 -5.56 -20.47 4.58
C ARG A 284 -5.17 -20.90 3.17
N LEU A 285 -3.89 -21.21 2.98
CA LEU A 285 -3.47 -21.95 1.80
C LEU A 285 -4.15 -23.32 1.79
N ARG A 286 -4.63 -23.70 0.62
CA ARG A 286 -5.11 -25.05 0.36
C ARG A 286 -3.96 -26.05 0.52
N PRO A 287 -4.16 -27.21 1.18
CA PRO A 287 -3.12 -28.24 1.29
C PRO A 287 -2.54 -28.65 -0.06
N GLU A 288 -3.38 -28.69 -1.10
CA GLU A 288 -3.03 -29.08 -2.46
C GLU A 288 -1.98 -28.15 -3.09
N VAL A 289 -1.81 -26.92 -2.59
CA VAL A 289 -0.77 -25.99 -3.04
C VAL A 289 0.62 -26.60 -2.86
N PHE A 290 0.83 -27.36 -1.79
CA PHE A 290 2.12 -28.00 -1.50
C PHE A 290 2.37 -29.25 -2.35
N ASP A 291 1.34 -29.80 -2.98
CA ASP A 291 1.43 -30.97 -3.85
C ASP A 291 1.62 -30.60 -5.34
N ARG A 292 1.56 -29.30 -5.67
CA ARG A 292 1.69 -28.86 -7.07
C ARG A 292 3.09 -29.15 -7.62
N PRO A 293 3.21 -29.62 -8.87
CA PRO A 293 4.52 -29.97 -9.46
C PRO A 293 5.42 -28.75 -9.71
N ASP A 294 4.86 -27.54 -9.72
CA ASP A 294 5.56 -26.27 -9.94
C ASP A 294 5.96 -25.55 -8.64
N VAL A 295 5.64 -26.10 -7.47
CA VAL A 295 5.98 -25.48 -6.18
C VAL A 295 7.46 -25.64 -5.85
N GLN A 296 8.09 -24.56 -5.38
CA GLN A 296 9.45 -24.59 -4.82
C GLN A 296 9.40 -24.18 -3.35
N LEU A 297 9.53 -25.16 -2.46
CA LEU A 297 9.53 -24.94 -1.02
C LEU A 297 10.97 -24.72 -0.51
N ARG A 298 11.16 -23.65 0.27
CA ARG A 298 12.39 -23.41 1.05
C ARG A 298 12.02 -23.25 2.52
N VAL A 299 12.71 -23.96 3.39
CA VAL A 299 12.50 -23.94 4.84
C VAL A 299 13.81 -23.52 5.51
N SER A 300 13.70 -22.69 6.54
CA SER A 300 14.81 -22.31 7.41
C SER A 300 14.34 -22.48 8.86
N ASP A 301 14.90 -23.44 9.55
CA ASP A 301 14.54 -23.89 10.91
C ASP A 301 15.74 -23.84 11.89
N GLU A 302 16.93 -23.51 11.41
CA GLU A 302 18.11 -23.28 12.23
C GLU A 302 18.17 -21.82 12.72
N SER A 303 18.25 -21.63 14.03
CA SER A 303 18.68 -20.37 14.63
C SER A 303 20.18 -20.20 14.37
N VAL A 304 20.56 -19.34 13.43
CA VAL A 304 21.97 -18.97 13.27
C VAL A 304 22.36 -18.06 14.43
N MET A 305 23.08 -18.61 15.40
CA MET A 305 23.80 -17.81 16.38
C MET A 305 24.88 -17.03 15.62
N ILE A 306 24.65 -15.74 15.40
CA ILE A 306 25.69 -14.85 14.89
C ILE A 306 26.61 -14.57 16.08
N ASP A 307 27.90 -14.90 15.96
CA ASP A 307 28.87 -14.67 17.03
C ASP A 307 28.87 -13.19 17.45
N GLY A 308 28.55 -12.93 18.73
CA GLY A 308 28.36 -11.59 19.27
C GLY A 308 26.96 -10.99 19.07
N MET A 309 25.95 -11.76 18.64
CA MET A 309 24.55 -11.33 18.53
C MET A 309 23.65 -12.35 19.26
N ASN A 310 22.93 -11.90 20.28
CA ASN A 310 21.98 -12.69 21.06
C ASN A 310 20.59 -12.03 21.06
N ASP A 311 19.63 -12.66 21.75
CA ASP A 311 18.25 -12.19 21.84
C ASP A 311 18.09 -10.81 22.51
N GLU A 312 19.12 -10.32 23.20
CA GLU A 312 19.17 -9.00 23.84
C GLU A 312 19.89 -7.94 22.97
N GLY A 313 20.53 -8.34 21.87
CA GLY A 313 21.19 -7.45 20.92
C GLY A 313 22.58 -7.93 20.50
N TRP A 314 23.37 -7.02 19.92
CA TRP A 314 24.75 -7.30 19.53
C TRP A 314 25.70 -7.00 20.69
N GLU A 315 26.27 -8.05 21.30
CA GLU A 315 27.27 -8.00 22.37
C GLU A 315 28.71 -7.75 21.87
N GLY A 316 28.90 -7.70 20.55
CA GLY A 316 30.19 -7.39 19.96
C GLY A 316 30.98 -8.61 19.51
N GLY A 317 31.42 -8.59 18.25
CA GLY A 317 32.37 -9.57 17.72
C GLY A 317 33.84 -9.16 17.94
N PRO A 318 34.81 -10.05 17.68
CA PRO A 318 36.26 -9.83 17.88
C PRO A 318 36.86 -8.69 17.02
N VAL A 319 36.05 -8.02 16.22
CA VAL A 319 36.43 -6.98 15.26
C VAL A 319 36.63 -5.61 15.92
N PHE A 320 36.07 -5.40 17.12
CA PHE A 320 36.18 -4.11 17.82
C PHE A 320 37.14 -4.20 19.01
N PRO A 321 38.15 -3.31 19.12
CA PRO A 321 39.10 -3.32 20.24
C PRO A 321 38.36 -3.18 21.57
N GLY A 322 38.69 -4.00 22.58
CA GLY A 322 38.05 -3.97 23.91
C GLY A 322 38.06 -2.60 24.61
N LYS A 323 38.86 -1.65 24.14
CA LYS A 323 38.84 -0.25 24.59
C LYS A 323 37.57 0.50 24.13
N MET A 324 37.14 0.27 22.90
CA MET A 324 35.93 0.89 22.33
C MET A 324 34.66 0.38 23.04
N TRP A 325 34.67 -0.88 23.50
CA TRP A 325 33.59 -1.45 24.30
C TRP A 325 33.44 -0.79 25.67
N LYS A 326 34.54 -0.58 26.40
CA LYS A 326 34.52 0.15 27.68
C LYS A 326 34.03 1.59 27.53
N GLU A 327 34.34 2.23 26.40
CA GLU A 327 33.84 3.57 26.08
C GLU A 327 32.33 3.56 25.80
N MET A 328 31.81 2.51 25.14
CA MET A 328 30.35 2.35 24.93
C MET A 328 29.60 1.97 26.20
N GLU A 329 30.13 1.07 27.04
CA GLU A 329 29.55 0.70 28.34
C GLU A 329 29.33 1.95 29.21
N GLY A 330 30.32 2.85 29.25
CA GLY A 330 30.20 4.13 29.95
C GLY A 330 29.11 5.06 29.39
N ILE A 331 28.84 5.00 28.09
CA ILE A 331 27.76 5.78 27.43
C ILE A 331 26.39 5.16 27.71
N THR A 332 26.28 3.84 27.73
CA THR A 332 25.04 3.12 28.07
C THR A 332 24.67 3.27 29.54
N ASP A 333 25.64 3.21 30.45
CA ASP A 333 25.41 3.45 31.89
C ASP A 333 24.97 4.89 32.17
N PHE A 334 25.53 5.85 31.44
CA PHE A 334 25.10 7.25 31.50
C PHE A 334 23.65 7.46 31.01
N ARG A 335 23.18 6.65 30.05
CA ARG A 335 21.78 6.71 29.57
C ARG A 335 20.79 5.96 30.45
N ALA A 336 21.22 4.89 31.11
CA ALA A 336 20.38 4.11 32.03
C ALA A 336 20.09 4.87 33.34
N GLN A 337 21.00 5.75 33.76
CA GLN A 337 20.80 6.67 34.88
C GLN A 337 20.07 7.92 34.39
N GLY A 338 18.74 7.85 34.27
CA GLY A 338 17.92 9.01 33.93
C GLY A 338 18.13 10.16 34.91
N THR A 339 18.92 11.16 34.54
CA THR A 339 19.08 12.40 35.32
C THR A 339 17.80 13.23 35.20
N PRO A 340 17.08 13.53 36.30
CA PRO A 340 15.95 14.45 36.26
C PRO A 340 16.42 15.85 35.84
N ILE A 341 15.63 16.53 35.02
CA ILE A 341 15.90 17.90 34.52
C ILE A 341 16.03 18.94 35.66
N SER A 342 15.71 18.59 36.91
CA SER A 342 15.67 19.52 38.05
C SER A 342 17.00 19.80 38.76
N GLN A 343 18.15 19.23 38.33
CA GLN A 343 19.44 19.44 39.00
C GLN A 343 20.53 20.10 38.14
N ARG A 344 20.18 20.99 37.21
CA ARG A 344 21.17 21.94 36.67
C ARG A 344 21.43 23.06 37.68
N GLN A 345 22.31 22.81 38.65
CA GLN A 345 23.10 23.91 39.21
C GLN A 345 24.06 24.38 38.13
N ILE A 346 23.79 25.57 37.58
CA ILE A 346 24.74 26.30 36.76
C ILE A 346 25.83 26.81 37.71
N SER A 347 26.84 25.99 38.00
CA SER A 347 28.09 26.48 38.56
C SER A 347 28.87 27.09 37.40
N GLY A 348 28.85 28.42 37.34
CA GLY A 348 29.66 29.18 36.41
C GLY A 348 31.14 28.98 36.72
N GLU A 349 31.89 28.55 35.71
CA GLU A 349 33.29 28.91 35.59
C GLU A 349 33.45 29.72 34.31
N ARG A 350 33.87 30.96 34.54
CA ARG A 350 34.29 31.91 33.51
C ARG A 350 35.55 31.35 32.86
N TYR A 351 35.58 31.29 31.54
CA TYR A 351 36.84 31.30 30.82
C TYR A 351 37.38 32.74 30.88
N GLU A 352 38.45 32.94 31.65
CA GLU A 352 39.34 34.09 31.52
C GLU A 352 40.50 33.75 30.57
N GLN A 353 40.64 34.64 29.58
CA GLN A 353 41.72 34.91 28.61
C GLN A 353 42.07 33.86 27.55
#